data_AF-Q2SMF2-F1
#
_entry.id   AF-Q2SMF2-F1
#
_cell.length_a   1.000
_cell.length_b   1.000
_cell.length_c   1.000
_cell.angle_alpha   90.00
_cell.angle_beta   90.00
_cell.angle_gamma   90.00
#
_symmetry.space_group_name_H-M   'P 1'
#
loop_
_entity.id
_entity.type
_entity.pdbx_description
1 polymer ?
#
loop_
_entity_poly.entity_id
_entity_poly.type
_entity_poly.pdbx_seq_one_letter_code
_entity_poly.pdbx_strand_id
1 'polypeptide(L)'
;MGLALYFKANTRGNAASQECLFGNIYELLETQQIGDNVYELYLHVSGWPDRIENISLFSPPATFDACGQPLQKALASSPVEYGQEGKIVKWPMRFVVEGGAVKIRYSSDKDGRLAMEDVPVDWKLSSTTQSPPQLTH
;
A
#
# COMPACT_ATOMS: atom_id res chain seq x y z
N MET A 1 23.78 -39.57 10.98
CA MET A 1 22.69 -39.11 10.08
C MET A 1 22.49 -37.63 10.33
N GLY A 2 22.90 -36.76 9.38
CA GLY A 2 22.75 -35.31 9.50
C GLY A 2 21.77 -34.81 8.45
N LEU A 3 20.70 -34.16 8.89
CA LEU A 3 19.71 -33.54 8.00
C LEU A 3 20.30 -32.22 7.47
N ALA A 4 20.68 -32.18 6.20
CA ALA A 4 21.03 -30.94 5.53
C ALA A 4 19.73 -30.26 5.05
N LEU A 5 19.40 -29.11 5.64
CA LEU A 5 18.32 -28.25 5.18
C LEU A 5 18.78 -27.52 3.91
N TYR A 6 18.25 -27.95 2.76
CA TYR A 6 18.43 -27.24 1.50
C TYR A 6 17.44 -26.07 1.44
N PHE A 7 17.93 -24.85 1.67
CA PHE A 7 17.20 -23.65 1.32
C PHE A 7 17.30 -23.44 -0.20
N LYS A 8 16.19 -23.58 -0.92
CA LYS A 8 16.09 -23.08 -2.30
C LYS A 8 16.03 -21.56 -2.24
N ALA A 9 17.15 -20.90 -2.47
CA ALA A 9 17.16 -19.49 -2.84
C ALA A 9 16.45 -19.36 -4.19
N ASN A 10 15.35 -18.62 -4.24
CA ASN A 10 14.67 -18.26 -5.49
C ASN A 10 15.54 -17.23 -6.23
N THR A 11 16.47 -17.69 -7.05
CA THR A 11 17.23 -16.85 -7.98
C THR A 11 16.44 -16.71 -9.28
N ARG A 12 15.63 -15.65 -9.37
CA ARG A 12 15.07 -15.17 -10.65
C ARG A 12 15.41 -13.69 -10.83
N GLY A 13 16.48 -13.44 -11.60
CA GLY A 13 16.81 -12.17 -12.28
C GLY A 13 17.10 -10.98 -11.36
N ASN A 14 18.07 -10.11 -11.57
CA ASN A 14 18.92 -9.80 -12.68
C ASN A 14 20.19 -9.18 -12.07
N ALA A 15 21.33 -9.26 -12.75
CA ALA A 15 22.52 -8.55 -12.33
C ALA A 15 22.26 -7.03 -12.42
N ALA A 16 21.85 -6.42 -11.32
CA ALA A 16 21.92 -4.99 -11.09
C ALA A 16 22.83 -4.76 -9.88
N SER A 17 23.74 -3.82 -10.06
CA SER A 17 24.82 -3.37 -9.20
C SER A 17 24.44 -3.13 -7.74
N GLN A 18 25.46 -3.12 -6.89
CA GLN A 18 25.47 -2.83 -5.45
C GLN A 18 24.91 -1.44 -5.01
N GLU A 19 23.89 -0.87 -5.63
CA GLU A 19 23.50 0.55 -5.41
C GLU A 19 22.22 0.77 -4.60
N CYS A 20 21.45 -0.27 -4.28
CA CYS A 20 20.22 -0.10 -3.50
C CYS A 20 20.43 -0.66 -2.07
N LEU A 21 20.50 0.26 -1.09
CA LEU A 21 20.71 -0.08 0.33
C LEU A 21 19.59 -0.93 0.93
N PHE A 22 18.39 -0.84 0.37
CA PHE A 22 17.19 -1.58 0.77
C PHE A 22 16.48 -2.06 -0.50
N GLY A 23 16.06 -3.33 -0.53
CA GLY A 23 15.22 -3.87 -1.61
C GLY A 23 13.82 -3.25 -1.61
N ASN A 24 12.98 -3.59 -2.58
CA ASN A 24 11.63 -3.04 -2.80
C ASN A 24 10.90 -2.67 -1.49
N ILE A 25 10.77 -1.36 -1.25
CA ILE A 25 10.14 -0.80 -0.05
C ILE A 25 8.64 -0.54 -0.23
N TYR A 26 8.12 -0.78 -1.43
CA TYR A 26 6.70 -0.68 -1.75
C TYR A 26 6.15 -2.07 -2.04
N GLU A 27 5.09 -2.44 -1.32
CA GLU A 27 4.36 -3.68 -1.52
C GLU A 27 2.95 -3.36 -2.04
N LEU A 28 2.57 -3.96 -3.17
CA LEU A 28 1.25 -3.77 -3.76
C LEU A 28 0.21 -4.50 -2.89
N LEU A 29 -0.74 -3.76 -2.33
CA LEU A 29 -1.84 -4.30 -1.54
C LEU A 29 -3.02 -4.69 -2.43
N GLU A 30 -3.45 -3.76 -3.29
CA GLU A 30 -4.64 -3.97 -4.10
C GLU A 30 -4.62 -3.12 -5.37
N THR A 31 -5.25 -3.63 -6.43
CA THR A 31 -5.48 -2.93 -7.70
C THR A 31 -6.97 -2.87 -7.99
N GLN A 32 -7.47 -1.69 -8.33
CA GLN A 32 -8.87 -1.47 -8.67
C GLN A 32 -9.01 -0.64 -9.94
N GLN A 33 -9.87 -1.06 -10.87
CA GLN A 33 -10.25 -0.27 -12.03
C GLN A 33 -11.56 0.48 -11.77
N ILE A 34 -11.57 1.79 -12.01
CA ILE A 34 -12.75 2.66 -11.86
C ILE A 34 -12.88 3.52 -13.11
N GLY A 35 -13.87 3.21 -13.96
CA GLY A 35 -13.96 3.78 -15.30
C GLY A 35 -12.74 3.40 -16.14
N ASP A 36 -12.11 4.39 -16.74
CA ASP A 36 -10.90 4.21 -17.57
C ASP A 36 -9.59 4.28 -16.78
N ASN A 37 -9.65 4.52 -15.47
CA ASN A 37 -8.47 4.67 -14.62
C ASN A 37 -8.18 3.38 -13.83
N VAL A 38 -6.90 3.03 -13.76
CA VAL A 38 -6.40 1.94 -12.91
C VAL A 38 -5.70 2.55 -11.70
N TYR A 39 -6.17 2.16 -10.52
CA TYR A 39 -5.64 2.58 -9.24
C TYR A 39 -4.89 1.42 -8.58
N GLU A 40 -3.74 1.73 -7.99
CA GLU A 40 -2.95 0.78 -7.21
C GLU A 40 -2.68 1.35 -5.83
N LEU A 41 -2.95 0.55 -4.80
CA LEU A 41 -2.68 0.87 -3.41
C LEU A 41 -1.43 0.12 -2.95
N TYR A 42 -0.46 0.85 -2.42
CA TYR A 42 0.79 0.29 -1.93
C TYR A 42 1.00 0.55 -0.44
N LEU A 43 1.56 -0.43 0.24
CA LEU A 43 2.19 -0.32 1.55
C LEU A 43 3.63 0.16 1.37
N HIS A 44 4.02 1.26 2.00
CA HIS A 44 5.41 1.74 2.00
C HIS A 44 6.08 1.39 3.33
N VAL A 45 7.13 0.58 3.29
CA VAL A 45 7.92 0.14 4.44
C VAL A 45 9.16 1.02 4.55
N SER A 46 9.30 1.79 5.62
CA SER A 46 10.54 2.52 5.89
C SER A 46 11.69 1.53 6.04
N GLY A 47 12.92 1.85 5.66
CA GLY A 47 14.09 0.95 5.70
C GLY A 47 14.48 0.35 7.08
N TRP A 48 13.61 0.47 8.08
CA TRP A 48 13.61 -0.29 9.33
C TRP A 48 12.67 -1.49 9.19
N PRO A 49 13.13 -2.72 9.48
CA PRO A 49 12.28 -3.91 9.37
C PRO A 49 11.02 -3.73 10.22
N ASP A 50 9.88 -4.03 9.59
CA ASP A 50 8.54 -4.06 10.17
C ASP A 50 7.89 -2.70 10.49
N ARG A 51 8.48 -1.58 10.04
CA ARG A 51 7.86 -0.25 10.18
C ARG A 51 7.32 0.27 8.85
N ILE A 52 6.00 0.27 8.74
CA ILE A 52 5.27 0.90 7.65
C ILE A 52 5.30 2.41 7.85
N GLU A 53 5.65 3.15 6.81
CA GLU A 53 5.65 4.61 6.88
C GLU A 53 4.29 5.17 6.49
N ASN A 54 3.73 4.68 5.39
CA ASN A 54 2.48 5.16 4.84
C ASN A 54 1.82 4.15 3.91
N ILE A 55 0.55 4.40 3.61
CA ILE A 55 -0.18 3.81 2.49
C ILE A 55 -0.22 4.84 1.38
N SER A 56 0.11 4.45 0.15
CA SER A 56 0.16 5.34 -1.01
C SER A 56 -0.72 4.83 -2.14
N LEU A 57 -1.51 5.73 -2.73
CA LEU A 57 -2.39 5.47 -3.87
C LEU A 57 -1.76 6.04 -5.14
N PHE A 58 -1.66 5.24 -6.19
CA PHE A 58 -1.18 5.65 -7.50
C PHE A 58 -2.26 5.49 -8.57
N SER A 59 -2.32 6.46 -9.48
CA SER A 59 -3.07 6.39 -10.74
C SER A 59 -2.45 7.41 -11.69
N PRO A 60 -1.90 7.02 -12.86
CA PRO A 60 -1.81 5.64 -13.38
C PRO A 60 -0.96 4.71 -12.48
N PRO A 61 -0.95 3.39 -12.74
CA PRO A 61 -0.14 2.39 -12.03
C PRO A 61 1.29 2.84 -11.76
N ALA A 62 1.83 2.44 -10.60
CA ALA A 62 3.14 2.87 -10.16
C ALA A 62 4.25 2.33 -11.08
N THR A 63 5.24 3.16 -11.38
CA THR A 63 6.49 2.73 -12.03
C THR A 63 7.63 3.01 -11.09
N PHE A 64 8.58 2.08 -10.98
CA PHE A 64 9.65 2.15 -9.99
C PHE A 64 11.01 2.20 -10.68
N ASP A 65 11.96 2.90 -10.06
CA ASP A 65 13.37 2.83 -10.45
C ASP A 65 14.00 1.49 -10.01
N ALA A 66 15.28 1.31 -10.31
CA ALA A 66 16.02 0.10 -9.95
C ALA A 66 16.11 -0.14 -8.42
N CYS A 67 15.87 0.89 -7.60
CA CYS A 67 15.87 0.81 -6.14
C CYS A 67 14.47 0.79 -5.53
N GLY A 68 13.43 0.57 -6.34
CA GLY A 68 12.06 0.49 -5.86
C GLY A 68 11.48 1.83 -5.42
N GLN A 69 12.08 2.95 -5.79
CA GLN A 69 11.49 4.27 -5.59
C GLN A 69 10.49 4.58 -6.71
N PRO A 70 9.30 5.12 -6.39
CA PRO A 70 8.33 5.47 -7.41
C PRO A 70 8.85 6.65 -8.24
N LEU A 71 8.78 6.51 -9.57
CA LEU A 71 9.17 7.54 -10.53
C LEU A 71 8.13 8.68 -10.63
N GLN A 72 6.93 8.43 -10.08
CA GLN A 72 5.85 9.39 -9.99
C GLN A 72 5.47 9.69 -8.54
N LYS A 73 4.83 10.84 -8.34
CA LYS A 73 4.23 11.17 -7.04
C LYS A 73 2.92 10.40 -6.85
N ALA A 74 2.70 9.87 -5.64
CA ALA A 74 1.41 9.29 -5.25
C ALA A 74 0.28 10.32 -5.37
N LEU A 75 -0.90 9.87 -5.80
CA LEU A 75 -2.12 10.66 -5.85
C LEU A 75 -2.54 11.08 -4.43
N ALA A 76 -2.44 10.14 -3.48
CA ALA A 76 -2.65 10.38 -2.07
C ALA A 76 -1.78 9.45 -1.24
N SER A 77 -1.35 9.93 -0.07
CA SER A 77 -0.65 9.10 0.91
C SER A 77 -1.20 9.37 2.31
N SER A 78 -1.34 8.33 3.12
CA SER A 78 -1.76 8.43 4.52
C SER A 78 -0.72 7.75 5.41
N PRO A 79 -0.08 8.49 6.33
CA PRO A 79 0.92 7.92 7.22
C PRO A 79 0.26 7.00 8.25
N VAL A 80 0.96 5.92 8.62
CA VAL A 80 0.54 5.08 9.74
C VAL A 80 0.90 5.78 11.05
N GLU A 81 -0.06 5.86 11.98
CA GLU A 81 0.15 6.50 13.28
C GLU A 81 0.95 5.60 14.22
N TYR A 82 2.13 6.07 14.62
CA TYR A 82 2.95 5.45 15.67
C TYR A 82 2.94 6.30 16.93
N GLY A 83 3.03 5.65 18.08
CA GLY A 83 3.22 6.30 19.36
C GLY A 83 4.67 6.56 19.70
N GLN A 84 4.87 6.91 20.97
CA GLN A 84 6.20 6.98 21.57
C GLN A 84 6.93 5.64 21.39
N GLU A 85 8.23 5.70 21.16
CA GLU A 85 9.11 4.53 20.94
C GLU A 85 8.84 3.73 19.66
N GLY A 86 8.04 4.25 18.71
CA GLY A 86 7.79 3.57 17.44
C GLY A 86 6.81 2.38 17.53
N LYS A 87 6.08 2.25 18.64
CA LYS A 87 5.03 1.24 18.80
C LYS A 87 3.74 1.69 18.12
N ILE A 88 3.04 0.77 17.46
CA ILE A 88 1.70 1.02 16.92
C ILE A 88 0.75 1.24 18.10
N VAL A 89 0.17 2.43 18.19
CA VAL A 89 -0.78 2.78 19.28
C VAL A 89 -2.19 2.35 18.94
N LYS A 90 -2.52 2.35 17.64
CA LYS A 90 -3.79 1.88 17.13
C LYS A 90 -3.53 1.07 15.87
N TRP A 91 -4.08 -0.13 15.82
CA TRP A 91 -3.93 -1.00 14.66
C TRP A 91 -4.88 -0.58 13.54
N PRO A 92 -4.41 -0.41 12.30
CA PRO A 92 -5.28 -0.27 11.14
C PRO A 92 -6.24 -1.47 11.07
N MET A 93 -7.54 -1.19 10.99
CA MET A 93 -8.56 -2.22 10.74
C MET A 93 -8.95 -2.27 9.27
N ARG A 94 -8.72 -1.18 8.54
CA ARG A 94 -9.19 -1.00 7.17
C ARG A 94 -8.54 0.19 6.48
N PHE A 95 -8.18 0.03 5.21
CA PHE A 95 -7.84 1.13 4.32
C PHE A 95 -9.07 1.54 3.53
N VAL A 96 -9.35 2.84 3.43
CA VAL A 96 -10.51 3.37 2.70
C VAL A 96 -10.01 4.25 1.57
N VAL A 97 -10.38 3.91 0.34
CA VAL A 97 -10.10 4.75 -0.83
C VAL A 97 -11.40 5.38 -1.32
N GLU A 98 -11.43 6.71 -1.37
CA GLU A 98 -12.62 7.48 -1.71
C GLU A 98 -12.24 8.73 -2.50
N GLY A 99 -12.74 8.88 -3.72
CA GLY A 99 -12.55 10.07 -4.55
C GLY A 99 -11.09 10.47 -4.79
N GLY A 100 -10.19 9.49 -4.91
CA GLY A 100 -8.74 9.74 -5.07
C GLY A 100 -8.00 10.04 -3.76
N ALA A 101 -8.66 10.00 -2.61
CA ALA A 101 -8.02 10.07 -1.29
C ALA A 101 -7.88 8.67 -0.67
N VAL A 102 -6.85 8.48 0.17
CA VAL A 102 -6.67 7.29 1.00
C VAL A 102 -6.73 7.69 2.47
N LYS A 103 -7.46 6.90 3.27
CA LYS A 103 -7.61 7.09 4.73
C LYS A 103 -7.44 5.76 5.45
N ILE A 104 -6.83 5.79 6.62
CA ILE A 104 -6.69 4.61 7.48
C ILE A 104 -7.75 4.68 8.57
N ARG A 105 -8.54 3.62 8.74
CA ARG A 105 -9.41 3.44 9.89
C ARG A 105 -8.71 2.57 10.92
N TYR A 106 -8.69 3.06 12.15
CA TYR A 106 -7.97 2.43 13.25
C TYR A 106 -8.92 1.77 14.24
N SER A 107 -8.50 0.63 14.78
CA SER A 107 -9.17 -0.01 15.92
C SER A 107 -8.99 0.80 17.20
N SER A 108 -10.01 0.78 18.06
CA SER A 108 -9.90 1.21 19.46
C SER A 108 -9.22 0.17 20.35
N ASP A 109 -9.19 -1.08 19.89
CA ASP A 109 -8.67 -2.21 20.65
C ASP A 109 -7.17 -2.34 20.45
N LYS A 110 -6.46 -2.63 21.55
CA LYS A 110 -5.00 -2.80 21.55
C LYS A 110 -4.56 -4.16 21.01
N ASP A 111 -5.51 -5.09 20.84
CA ASP A 111 -5.27 -6.48 20.46
C ASP A 111 -5.50 -6.74 18.96
N GLY A 112 -4.96 -5.87 18.11
CA GLY A 112 -4.88 -6.11 16.67
C GLY A 112 -3.64 -6.93 16.34
N ARG A 113 -3.82 -8.14 15.80
CA ARG A 113 -2.74 -9.03 15.31
C ARG A 113 -2.75 -9.22 13.78
N LEU A 114 -3.53 -8.42 13.06
CA LEU A 114 -3.54 -8.51 11.60
C LEU A 114 -2.21 -7.98 11.07
N ALA A 115 -1.57 -8.77 10.22
CA ALA A 115 -0.48 -8.28 9.41
C ALA A 115 -1.01 -7.16 8.51
N MET A 116 -0.18 -6.19 8.15
CA MET A 116 -0.67 -4.97 7.51
C MET A 116 -1.04 -5.19 6.05
N GLU A 117 -0.42 -6.17 5.43
CA GLU A 117 -0.80 -6.77 4.16
C GLU A 117 -2.20 -7.41 4.19
N ASP A 118 -2.67 -7.84 5.37
CA ASP A 118 -3.99 -8.46 5.54
C ASP A 118 -5.10 -7.45 5.92
N VAL A 119 -4.76 -6.16 6.06
CA VAL A 119 -5.73 -5.13 6.40
C VAL A 119 -6.66 -4.90 5.19
N PRO A 120 -7.99 -5.08 5.34
CA PRO A 120 -8.91 -5.00 4.21
C PRO A 120 -8.96 -3.60 3.60
N VAL A 121 -9.12 -3.54 2.28
CA VAL A 121 -9.31 -2.29 1.53
C VAL A 121 -10.79 -2.14 1.15
N ASP A 122 -11.40 -1.01 1.51
CA ASP A 122 -12.74 -0.64 1.10
C ASP A 122 -12.67 0.47 0.04
N TRP A 123 -13.12 0.16 -1.17
CA TRP A 123 -13.30 1.13 -2.24
C TRP A 123 -14.68 1.78 -2.15
N LYS A 124 -14.71 3.08 -1.89
CA LYS A 124 -15.93 3.87 -1.95
C LYS A 124 -15.96 4.64 -3.25
N LEU A 125 -16.69 4.09 -4.21
CA LEU A 125 -17.07 4.81 -5.42
C LEU A 125 -17.87 6.04 -4.99
N SER A 126 -17.33 7.24 -5.23
CA SER A 126 -18.11 8.46 -5.03
C SER A 126 -19.37 8.35 -5.91
N SER A 127 -20.53 8.29 -5.27
CA SER A 127 -21.84 8.13 -5.92
C SER A 127 -22.31 9.35 -6.71
N THR A 128 -21.42 10.31 -6.99
CA THR A 128 -21.67 11.48 -7.81
C THR A 128 -21.52 11.15 -9.30
N THR A 129 -22.26 10.15 -9.75
CA THR A 129 -22.73 10.05 -11.15
C THR A 129 -24.18 9.59 -11.13
N GLN A 130 -25.02 10.26 -10.33
CA GLN A 130 -26.44 10.29 -10.62
C GLN A 130 -26.63 11.36 -11.71
N SER A 131 -27.14 10.88 -12.85
CA SER A 131 -27.39 11.60 -14.10
C SER A 131 -27.97 13.02 -13.92
N PRO A 132 -27.68 13.95 -14.84
CA PRO A 132 -28.30 15.27 -14.83
C PRO A 132 -29.83 15.11 -14.91
N PRO A 133 -30.64 15.92 -14.18
CA PRO A 133 -32.06 15.98 -14.45
C PRO A 133 -32.23 16.46 -15.90
N GLN A 134 -32.86 15.63 -16.73
CA GLN A 134 -33.26 15.99 -18.08
C GLN A 134 -34.09 17.28 -18.01
N LEU A 135 -33.69 18.27 -18.79
CA LEU A 135 -34.54 19.40 -19.16
C LEU A 135 -35.78 18.84 -19.86
N THR A 136 -36.92 18.87 -19.18
CA THR A 136 -38.22 18.76 -19.84
C THR A 136 -38.71 20.17 -20.17
N HIS A 137 -38.62 20.46 -21.47
CA HIS A 137 -39.48 21.29 -22.35
C HIS A 137 -40.38 22.37 -21.75
#